data_AF-A0A6V7M218-F1
#
_entry.id   AF-A0A6V7M218-F1
#
_cell.length_a   1.000
_cell.length_b   1.000
_cell.length_c   1.000
_cell.angle_alpha   90.00
_cell.angle_beta   90.00
_cell.angle_gamma   90.00
#
_symmetry.space_group_name_H-M   'P 1'
#
loop_
_entity.id
_entity.type
_entity.pdbx_description
1 polymer ?
#
loop_
_entity_poly.entity_id
_entity_poly.type
_entity_poly.pdbx_seq_one_letter_code
_entity_poly.pdbx_strand_id
1 'polypeptide(L)' 'VICGLTERTTNKQVVKAALQAVCFQIREILEAMTKDTGITLTKLLADGAMTNNNLLMQMQADLCGISVGK' A
#
# COMPACT_ATOMS: atom_id res chain seq x y z
N VAL A 1 9.26 10.95 -8.06
CA VAL A 1 9.22 12.39 -7.70
C VAL A 1 8.68 12.50 -6.29
N ILE A 2 9.31 13.28 -5.42
CA ILE A 2 8.76 13.58 -4.08
C ILE A 2 8.09 14.95 -4.17
N CYS A 3 6.83 15.04 -3.74
CA CYS A 3 6.04 16.27 -3.73
C CYS A 3 5.50 16.56 -2.32
N GLY A 4 5.08 17.81 -2.09
CA GLY A 4 4.52 18.23 -0.80
C GLY A 4 5.55 18.49 0.31
N LEU A 5 6.81 18.76 -0.06
CA LEU A 5 7.85 19.13 0.91
C LEU A 5 7.62 20.54 1.45
N THR A 6 7.78 20.69 2.76
CA THR A 6 7.72 21.97 3.48
C THR A 6 8.86 22.04 4.49
N GLU A 7 9.11 23.20 5.10
CA GLU A 7 10.10 23.34 6.18
C GLU A 7 9.81 22.42 7.38
N ARG A 8 8.55 22.02 7.56
CA ARG A 8 8.12 21.09 8.63
C ARG A 8 8.32 19.61 8.27
N THR A 9 8.82 19.30 7.07
CA THR A 9 8.98 17.91 6.65
C THR A 9 10.10 17.21 7.43
N THR A 10 9.78 16.04 7.98
CA THR A 10 10.72 15.20 8.75
C THR A 10 11.02 13.89 8.03
N ASN A 11 12.14 13.25 8.38
CA ASN A 11 12.52 11.94 7.85
C ASN A 11 11.41 10.89 8.04
N LYS A 12 10.66 10.96 9.15
CA LYS A 12 9.54 10.06 9.43
C LYS A 12 8.43 10.16 8.36
N GLN A 13 8.13 11.38 7.90
CA GLN A 13 7.13 11.59 6.86
C GLN A 13 7.61 11.09 5.51
N VAL A 14 8.90 11.23 5.19
CA VAL A 14 9.49 10.69 3.95
C VAL A 14 9.45 9.16 3.94
N VAL A 15 9.83 8.52 5.05
CA VAL A 15 9.74 7.05 5.19
C VAL A 15 8.29 6.58 5.07
N LYS A 16 7.34 7.27 5.73
CA LYS A 16 5.92 6.94 5.61
C LYS A 16 5.43 7.10 4.17
N ALA A 17 5.79 8.17 3.49
CA ALA A 17 5.42 8.42 2.10
C ALA A 17 5.99 7.33 1.17
N ALA A 18 7.21 6.85 1.41
CA ALA A 18 7.79 5.75 0.66
C ALA A 18 7.00 4.43 0.86
N LEU A 19 6.61 4.11 2.09
CA LEU A 19 5.77 2.94 2.36
C LEU A 19 4.37 3.08 1.72
N GLN A 20 3.79 4.27 1.76
CA GLN A 20 2.51 4.56 1.11
C GLN A 20 2.61 4.43 -0.41
N ALA A 21 3.73 4.86 -1.01
CA ALA A 21 3.95 4.71 -2.45
C ALA A 21 3.90 3.24 -2.90
N VAL A 22 4.48 2.33 -2.11
CA VAL A 22 4.37 0.88 -2.35
C VAL A 22 2.91 0.43 -2.29
N CYS A 23 2.15 0.91 -1.28
CA CYS A 23 0.74 0.53 -1.14
C CYS A 23 -0.10 1.01 -2.33
N PHE A 24 0.16 2.23 -2.84
CA PHE A 24 -0.51 2.77 -4.01
C PHE A 24 -0.23 1.94 -5.27
N GLN A 25 1.04 1.57 -5.50
CA GLN A 25 1.42 0.73 -6.65
C GLN A 25 0.71 -0.63 -6.61
N ILE A 26 0.62 -1.25 -5.43
CA ILE A 26 -0.10 -2.52 -5.27
C ILE A 26 -1.58 -2.36 -5.60
N ARG A 27 -2.24 -1.29 -5.13
CA ARG A 27 -3.65 -1.03 -5.46
C ARG A 27 -3.88 -0.85 -6.96
N GLU A 28 -3.01 -0.11 -7.64
CA GLU A 28 -3.14 0.09 -9.09
C GLU A 28 -3.08 -1.25 -9.85
N ILE A 29 -2.20 -2.16 -9.42
CA ILE A 29 -2.12 -3.52 -9.99
C ILE A 29 -3.40 -4.30 -9.69
N LEU A 30 -3.91 -4.25 -8.45
CA LEU A 30 -5.15 -4.95 -8.09
C LEU A 30 -6.35 -4.43 -8.87
N GLU A 31 -6.46 -3.11 -9.06
CA GLU A 31 -7.52 -2.50 -9.87
C GLU A 31 -7.42 -2.92 -11.34
N ALA A 32 -6.21 -3.02 -11.89
CA ALA A 32 -5.99 -3.54 -13.24
C ALA A 32 -6.43 -5.01 -13.34
N MET A 33 -6.03 -5.85 -12.38
CA MET A 33 -6.45 -7.26 -12.35
C MET A 33 -7.97 -7.42 -12.26
N THR A 34 -8.64 -6.62 -11.44
CA THR A 34 -10.11 -6.64 -11.35
C THR A 34 -10.77 -6.19 -12.65
N LYS A 35 -10.21 -5.19 -13.35
CA LYS A 35 -10.71 -4.76 -14.67
C LYS A 35 -10.55 -5.85 -15.73
N ASP A 36 -9.43 -6.56 -15.74
CA ASP A 36 -9.13 -7.58 -16.75
C ASP A 36 -9.90 -8.88 -16.53
N THR A 37 -10.17 -9.24 -15.26
CA THR A 37 -10.80 -10.52 -14.89
C THR A 37 -12.28 -10.42 -14.55
N GLY A 38 -12.76 -9.23 -14.19
CA GLY A 38 -14.08 -9.01 -13.61
C GLY A 38 -14.23 -9.54 -12.17
N ILE A 39 -13.16 -10.06 -11.56
CA ILE A 39 -13.20 -10.64 -10.22
C ILE A 39 -12.92 -9.55 -9.18
N THR A 40 -13.82 -9.39 -8.22
CA THR A 40 -13.62 -8.50 -7.07
C THR A 40 -12.81 -9.21 -5.99
N LEU A 41 -11.63 -8.67 -5.66
CA LEU A 41 -10.80 -9.19 -4.59
C LEU A 41 -11.44 -8.89 -3.22
N THR A 42 -11.50 -9.88 -2.33
CA THR A 42 -12.02 -9.72 -0.96
C THR A 42 -10.95 -9.89 0.12
N LYS A 43 -9.80 -10.47 -0.24
CA LYS A 43 -8.66 -10.69 0.64
C LYS A 43 -7.37 -10.65 -0.17
N LEU A 44 -6.33 -10.03 0.41
CA LEU A 44 -4.97 -10.02 -0.12
C LEU A 44 -4.07 -10.85 0.81
N LEU A 45 -3.38 -11.84 0.25
CA LEU A 45 -2.32 -12.57 0.96
C LEU A 45 -0.98 -11.99 0.55
N ALA A 46 -0.16 -11.63 1.53
CA ALA A 46 1.15 -11.04 1.32
C ALA A 46 2.21 -11.85 2.08
N ASP A 47 3.36 -12.05 1.43
CA ASP A 47 4.55 -12.68 2.01
C ASP A 47 5.81 -11.83 1.76
N GLY A 48 6.92 -12.21 2.40
CA GLY A 48 8.22 -11.56 2.30
C GLY A 48 8.52 -10.61 3.45
N ALA A 49 9.76 -10.12 3.51
CA ALA A 49 10.27 -9.37 4.66
C ALA A 49 9.45 -8.10 5.00
N MET A 50 8.88 -7.44 3.99
CA MET A 50 8.09 -6.22 4.16
C MET A 50 6.79 -6.46 4.93
N THR A 51 6.24 -7.67 4.90
CA THR A 51 5.02 -8.03 5.62
C THR A 51 5.19 -8.12 7.14
N ASN A 52 6.44 -8.09 7.63
CA ASN A 52 6.72 -7.94 9.06
C ASN A 52 6.47 -6.52 9.56
N ASN A 53 6.25 -5.56 8.67
CA ASN A 53 5.89 -4.20 9.03
C ASN A 53 4.37 -4.06 9.15
N ASN A 54 3.86 -4.09 10.38
CA ASN A 54 2.44 -3.97 10.68
C ASN A 54 1.81 -2.66 10.15
N LEU A 55 2.57 -1.55 10.15
CA LEU A 55 2.08 -0.27 9.63
C LEU A 55 1.84 -0.36 8.12
N LEU A 56 2.73 -1.01 7.39
CA LEU A 56 2.57 -1.21 5.94
C LEU A 56 1.37 -2.11 5.65
N MET A 57 1.24 -3.23 6.37
CA MET A 57 0.11 -4.16 6.19
C MET A 57 -1.24 -3.47 6.47
N GLN A 58 -1.32 -2.64 7.51
CA GLN A 58 -2.52 -1.88 7.82
C GLN A 58 -2.81 -0.81 6.76
N MET A 59 -1.81 -0.03 6.33
CA MET A 59 -2.00 0.98 5.27
C MET A 59 -2.48 0.34 3.96
N GLN A 60 -1.99 -0.85 3.62
CA GLN A 60 -2.47 -1.59 2.45
C GLN A 60 -3.94 -2.00 2.59
N ALA A 61 -4.33 -2.51 3.77
CA ALA A 61 -5.70 -2.90 4.06
C ALA A 61 -6.65 -1.69 3.99
N ASP A 62 -6.26 -0.57 4.61
CA ASP A 62 -7.03 0.67 4.60
C ASP A 62 -7.22 1.21 3.17
N LEU A 63 -6.18 1.11 2.35
CA LEU A 63 -6.16 1.67 1.00
C LEU A 63 -6.90 0.81 -0.02
N CYS A 64 -6.91 -0.52 0.15
CA CYS A 64 -7.67 -1.43 -0.71
C CYS A 64 -9.06 -1.76 -0.19
N GLY A 65 -9.39 -1.42 1.07
CA GLY A 65 -10.68 -1.73 1.68
C GLY A 65 -10.94 -3.23 1.89
N ILE A 66 -9.87 -4.05 1.92
CA ILE A 66 -9.95 -5.50 2.06
C ILE A 66 -9.00 -5.99 3.15
N SER A 67 -9.28 -7.18 3.69
CA SER A 67 -8.38 -7.80 4.66
C SER A 67 -7.04 -8.18 4.01
N VAL A 68 -5.93 -7.81 4.66
CA VAL A 68 -4.58 -8.20 4.26
C VAL A 68 -4.01 -9.12 5.32
N GLY A 69 -3.54 -10.30 4.92
CA GLY A 69 -3.00 -11.30 5.83
C GLY A 69 -1.80 -12.02 5.25
N LYS A 70 -1.20 -12.89 6.06
CA LYS A 70 -0.27 -13.92 5.61
C LYS A 70 -1.06 -15.19 5.28
#